data_AF-A0A1H2B3N3-F1
#
_entry.id   AF-A0A1H2B3N3-F1
#
_cell.length_a   1.000
_cell.length_b   1.000
_cell.length_c   1.000
_cell.angle_alpha   90.00
_cell.angle_beta   90.00
_cell.angle_gamma   90.00
#
_symmetry.space_group_name_H-M   'P 1'
#
loop_
_entity.id
_entity.type
_entity.pdbx_description
1 polymer ?
#
loop_
_entity_poly.entity_id
_entity_poly.type
_entity_poly.pdbx_seq_one_letter_code
_entity_poly.pdbx_strand_id
1 'polypeptide(L)'
;MTELLGLVLVSCVFGLAVHKWGFPKCALILILLSAAVVPRNLTQEVAFRHIGIASPMPRPTTYLVTVGVTLLGTLFMARTRRGAWTWVPFVVSLVASASLVWAGGPVQDAGLIQLLLAPAAWIVGMSLSTHLAADGGRFLIRAVALVVFLQLAVCLLQTMGIQVNPMEATQEAILGSRANGTLGHPNDLGKVIFLLLAMLLPFGRSLNRLDSNIWKAAVGSAFIVLAMTGGRAVSAAAVCMLTLWAVLAPGAKSRRGGKLVALGVALSVSAFLAGTLLARFDEDPQGGDRSTLTDIAWAQIGSNLWAGVGPNSYVDAVGSYNALTASGVPVHNAFLLALAELGLVSTALLLLPFAAGLLMCLRRLRLANQSGEASRVFVSAMPGLYLIGSTGWGILGGYVLPILALTFGLLNGWSFGEPRKSGDLKWSRIGSSGVPIRNGAPTVASSSQRKSIS
;
A
#
# COMPACT_ATOMS: atom_id res chain seq x y z
N MET A 1 -20.41 -17.78 24.10
CA MET A 1 -19.26 -18.34 24.84
C MET A 1 -18.04 -18.59 23.95
N THR A 2 -18.22 -19.14 22.74
CA THR A 2 -17.15 -19.40 21.74
C THR A 2 -16.43 -18.13 21.27
N GLU A 3 -17.16 -17.04 21.01
CA GLU A 3 -16.57 -15.77 20.57
C GLU A 3 -15.71 -15.10 21.65
N LEU A 4 -16.16 -15.14 22.91
CA LEU A 4 -15.41 -14.60 24.06
C LEU A 4 -14.09 -15.37 24.28
N LEU A 5 -14.13 -16.70 24.21
CA LEU A 5 -12.94 -17.55 24.30
C LEU A 5 -11.96 -17.27 23.15
N GLY A 6 -12.48 -17.09 21.93
CA GLY A 6 -11.68 -16.69 20.77
C GLY A 6 -11.01 -15.33 20.96
N LEU A 7 -11.73 -14.34 21.48
CA LEU A 7 -11.20 -13.00 21.73
C LEU A 7 -10.11 -13.01 22.81
N VAL A 8 -10.30 -13.78 23.89
CA VAL A 8 -9.29 -13.96 24.93
C VAL A 8 -8.03 -14.64 24.36
N LEU A 9 -8.19 -15.71 23.59
CA LEU A 9 -7.05 -16.41 22.97
C LEU A 9 -6.27 -15.50 22.03
N VAL A 10 -6.96 -14.77 21.15
CA VAL A 10 -6.34 -13.80 20.23
C VAL A 10 -5.61 -12.71 21.00
N SER A 11 -6.21 -12.22 22.09
CA SER A 11 -5.60 -11.19 22.95
C SER A 11 -4.35 -11.71 23.68
N CYS A 12 -4.39 -12.94 24.21
CA CYS A 12 -3.23 -13.57 24.85
C CYS A 12 -2.09 -13.83 23.85
N VAL A 13 -2.41 -14.39 22.67
CA VAL A 13 -1.42 -14.62 21.61
C VAL A 13 -0.82 -13.29 21.15
N PHE A 14 -1.64 -12.25 20.99
CA PHE A 14 -1.17 -10.92 20.63
C PHE A 14 -0.28 -10.33 21.72
N GLY A 15 -0.67 -10.42 23.00
CA GLY A 15 0.13 -9.97 24.14
C GLY A 15 1.50 -10.65 24.21
N LEU A 16 1.54 -11.97 24.04
CA LEU A 16 2.78 -12.75 23.98
C LEU A 16 3.64 -12.35 22.76
N ALA A 17 3.02 -12.11 21.60
CA ALA A 17 3.72 -11.65 20.42
C ALA A 17 4.31 -10.25 20.63
N VAL A 18 3.55 -9.32 21.23
CA VAL A 18 4.00 -7.95 21.55
C VAL A 18 5.17 -8.00 22.52
N HIS A 19 5.11 -8.85 23.54
CA HIS A 19 6.22 -9.05 24.47
C HIS A 19 7.49 -9.57 23.76
N LYS A 20 7.35 -10.53 22.84
CA LYS A 20 8.48 -11.16 22.15
C LYS A 20 9.07 -10.30 21.01
N TRP A 21 8.24 -9.64 20.23
CA TRP A 21 8.63 -8.96 18.98
C TRP A 21 8.57 -7.43 19.07
N GLY A 22 7.90 -6.90 20.08
CA GLY A 22 7.61 -5.49 20.22
C GLY A 22 6.35 -5.08 19.46
N PHE A 23 5.66 -4.08 19.99
CA PHE A 23 4.39 -3.56 19.44
C PHE A 23 4.45 -3.23 17.94
N PRO A 24 5.47 -2.52 17.41
CA PRO A 24 5.47 -2.12 15.98
C PRO A 24 5.42 -3.31 15.01
N LYS A 25 6.09 -4.42 15.34
CA LYS A 25 6.13 -5.62 14.50
C LYS A 25 4.79 -6.34 14.52
N CYS A 26 4.19 -6.47 15.70
CA CYS A 26 2.86 -7.07 15.87
C CYS A 26 1.77 -6.24 15.19
N ALA A 27 1.82 -4.92 15.36
CA ALA A 27 0.92 -3.98 14.71
C ALA A 27 0.95 -4.09 13.18
N LEU A 28 2.16 -4.13 12.59
CA LEU A 28 2.33 -4.34 11.15
C LEU A 28 1.68 -5.64 10.67
N ILE A 29 1.98 -6.78 11.31
CA ILE A 29 1.38 -8.07 10.95
C ILE A 29 -0.13 -8.01 11.08
N LEU A 30 -0.64 -7.47 12.19
CA LEU A 30 -2.06 -7.42 12.46
C LEU A 30 -2.81 -6.58 11.41
N ILE A 31 -2.28 -5.41 11.04
CA ILE A 31 -2.87 -4.58 9.97
C ILE A 31 -2.81 -5.33 8.64
N LEU A 32 -1.66 -5.88 8.26
CA LEU A 32 -1.51 -6.63 7.00
C LEU A 32 -2.47 -7.82 6.92
N LEU A 33 -2.60 -8.63 7.97
CA LEU A 33 -3.54 -9.75 7.99
C LEU A 33 -4.99 -9.27 7.95
N SER A 34 -5.35 -8.24 8.72
CA SER A 34 -6.73 -7.73 8.77
C SER A 34 -7.19 -7.06 7.48
N ALA A 35 -6.28 -6.40 6.76
CA ALA A 35 -6.62 -5.63 5.57
C ALA A 35 -6.34 -6.39 4.26
N ALA A 36 -5.32 -7.24 4.24
CA ALA A 36 -4.87 -7.93 3.03
C ALA A 36 -5.12 -9.45 3.05
N VAL A 37 -5.63 -10.04 4.14
CA VAL A 37 -5.99 -11.47 4.19
C VAL A 37 -7.43 -11.68 4.64
N VAL A 38 -7.86 -11.05 5.73
CA VAL A 38 -9.21 -11.26 6.28
C VAL A 38 -9.91 -9.93 6.58
N PRO A 39 -10.22 -9.10 5.55
CA PRO A 39 -11.07 -7.95 5.75
C PRO A 39 -12.51 -8.44 5.97
N ARG A 40 -13.00 -8.31 7.19
CA ARG A 40 -14.35 -8.76 7.56
C ARG A 40 -15.09 -7.70 8.36
N ASN A 41 -16.40 -7.69 8.18
CA ASN A 41 -17.32 -7.02 9.10
C ASN A 41 -17.39 -7.84 10.38
N LEU A 42 -17.33 -7.17 11.53
CA LEU A 42 -17.44 -7.81 12.86
C LEU A 42 -18.89 -7.90 13.33
N THR A 43 -19.81 -7.24 12.62
CA THR A 43 -21.26 -7.28 12.84
C THR A 43 -21.95 -7.89 11.64
N GLN A 44 -23.12 -8.50 11.87
CA GLN A 44 -23.93 -9.09 10.80
C GLN A 44 -24.31 -8.06 9.73
N GLU A 45 -24.39 -8.54 8.50
CA GLU A 45 -24.80 -7.74 7.36
C GLU A 45 -26.32 -7.60 7.33
N VAL A 46 -26.81 -6.38 7.48
CA VAL A 46 -28.18 -6.05 7.09
C VAL A 46 -28.21 -6.06 5.57
N ALA A 47 -29.20 -6.78 5.00
CA ALA A 47 -29.40 -6.98 3.56
C ALA A 47 -29.86 -5.71 2.83
N PHE A 48 -29.14 -4.61 3.00
CA PHE A 48 -29.32 -3.38 2.25
C PHE A 48 -28.21 -3.28 1.21
N ARG A 49 -28.58 -3.41 -0.06
CA ARG A 49 -27.63 -3.31 -1.17
C ARG A 49 -27.23 -1.85 -1.33
N HIS A 50 -25.97 -1.54 -1.01
CA HIS A 50 -25.38 -0.22 -1.18
C HIS A 50 -24.03 -0.35 -1.87
N ILE A 51 -23.74 0.55 -2.79
CA ILE A 51 -22.46 0.58 -3.50
C ILE A 51 -21.85 1.96 -3.31
N GLY A 52 -20.69 2.00 -2.66
CA GLY A 52 -19.93 3.22 -2.41
C GLY A 52 -18.59 2.88 -1.78
N ILE A 53 -17.88 3.88 -1.28
CA ILE A 53 -16.56 3.71 -0.65
C ILE A 53 -16.63 2.92 0.69
N ALA A 54 -17.81 2.82 1.30
CA ALA A 54 -18.05 2.11 2.55
C ALA A 54 -19.42 1.40 2.54
N SER A 55 -19.69 0.60 3.58
CA SER A 55 -21.02 0.02 3.84
C SER A 55 -22.09 1.13 4.05
N PRO A 56 -23.39 0.81 3.95
CA PRO A 56 -24.46 1.82 4.09
C PRO A 56 -24.64 2.35 5.52
N MET A 57 -23.95 1.77 6.48
CA MET A 57 -23.94 2.20 7.87
C MET A 57 -22.53 2.01 8.45
N PRO A 58 -22.14 2.77 9.48
CA PRO A 58 -20.90 2.54 10.20
C PRO A 58 -20.85 1.10 10.71
N ARG A 59 -19.83 0.35 10.29
CA ARG A 59 -19.62 -1.03 10.76
C ARG A 59 -18.21 -1.21 11.28
N PRO A 60 -18.04 -1.86 12.44
CA PRO A 60 -16.72 -2.26 12.89
C PRO A 60 -16.19 -3.33 11.93
N THR A 61 -15.08 -3.03 11.26
CA THR A 61 -14.36 -4.00 10.42
C THR A 61 -13.05 -4.40 11.09
N THR A 62 -12.51 -5.55 10.70
CA THR A 62 -11.21 -6.01 11.20
C THR A 62 -10.12 -4.97 10.98
N TYR A 63 -10.04 -4.36 9.80
CA TYR A 63 -9.04 -3.33 9.49
C TYR A 63 -9.29 -2.00 10.21
N LEU A 64 -10.54 -1.60 10.47
CA LEU A 64 -10.86 -0.40 11.25
C LEU A 64 -10.36 -0.55 12.69
N VAL A 65 -10.66 -1.68 13.32
CA VAL A 65 -10.24 -1.95 14.69
C VAL A 65 -8.72 -2.02 14.80
N THR A 66 -8.04 -2.72 13.88
CA THR A 66 -6.58 -2.88 13.95
C THR A 66 -5.83 -1.58 13.68
N VAL A 67 -6.29 -0.76 12.72
CA VAL A 67 -5.72 0.58 12.49
C VAL A 67 -5.97 1.47 13.70
N GLY A 68 -7.18 1.46 14.29
CA GLY A 68 -7.52 2.25 15.47
C GLY A 68 -6.67 1.89 16.69
N VAL A 69 -6.58 0.60 17.04
CA VAL A 69 -5.73 0.12 18.16
C VAL A 69 -4.26 0.43 17.91
N THR A 70 -3.78 0.27 16.67
CA THR A 70 -2.40 0.57 16.32
C THR A 70 -2.10 2.07 16.42
N LEU A 71 -3.04 2.91 16.01
CA LEU A 71 -2.94 4.36 16.13
C LEU A 71 -2.83 4.75 17.60
N LEU A 72 -3.71 4.23 18.47
CA LEU A 72 -3.66 4.51 19.91
C LEU A 72 -2.30 4.12 20.51
N GLY A 73 -1.83 2.89 20.26
CA GLY A 73 -0.51 2.48 20.75
C GLY A 73 0.63 3.32 20.17
N THR A 74 0.52 3.75 18.91
CA THR A 74 1.47 4.68 18.30
C THR A 74 1.49 6.04 19.01
N LEU A 75 0.32 6.59 19.34
CA LEU A 75 0.20 7.87 20.05
C LEU A 75 0.77 7.78 21.47
N PHE A 76 0.63 6.64 22.15
CA PHE A 76 1.29 6.41 23.45
C PHE A 76 2.81 6.28 23.35
N MET A 77 3.34 5.75 22.24
CA MET A 77 4.77 5.49 22.07
C MET A 77 5.57 6.64 21.47
N ALA A 78 4.94 7.58 20.76
CA ALA A 78 5.65 8.46 19.83
C ALA A 78 5.41 9.96 20.02
N ARG A 79 6.44 10.76 19.68
CA ARG A 79 6.25 12.14 19.22
C ARG A 79 5.71 12.10 17.78
N THR A 80 4.53 12.66 17.56
CA THR A 80 3.95 12.84 16.22
C THR A 80 4.92 13.58 15.30
N ARG A 81 5.20 13.02 14.12
CA ARG A 81 6.12 13.61 13.15
C ARG A 81 5.46 14.75 12.36
N ARG A 82 6.29 15.70 11.91
CA ARG A 82 5.85 16.84 11.07
C ARG A 82 5.06 16.42 9.83
N GLY A 83 5.37 15.26 9.23
CA GLY A 83 4.64 14.72 8.09
C GLY A 83 3.18 14.31 8.37
N ALA A 84 2.77 14.14 9.64
CA ALA A 84 1.36 13.89 9.98
C ALA A 84 0.50 15.14 9.81
N TRP A 85 1.11 16.32 9.94
CA TRP A 85 0.39 17.60 9.91
C TRP A 85 -0.19 17.92 8.53
N THR A 86 0.29 17.29 7.45
CA THR A 86 -0.30 17.46 6.12
C THR A 86 -1.72 16.91 6.02
N TRP A 87 -2.14 16.05 6.96
CA TRP A 87 -3.52 15.54 7.03
C TRP A 87 -4.47 16.43 7.83
N VAL A 88 -3.96 17.33 8.68
CA VAL A 88 -4.80 18.17 9.54
C VAL A 88 -5.78 19.02 8.73
N PRO A 89 -5.36 19.71 7.64
CA PRO A 89 -6.32 20.45 6.81
C PRO A 89 -7.45 19.59 6.26
N PHE A 90 -7.16 18.35 5.81
CA PHE A 90 -8.19 17.44 5.31
C PHE A 90 -9.16 17.01 6.41
N VAL A 91 -8.66 16.64 7.60
CA VAL A 91 -9.51 16.25 8.73
C VAL A 91 -10.41 17.40 9.17
N VAL A 92 -9.86 18.62 9.27
CA VAL A 92 -10.64 19.82 9.58
C VAL A 92 -11.71 20.08 8.52
N SER A 93 -11.36 19.95 7.24
CA SER A 93 -12.30 20.08 6.12
C SER A 93 -13.43 19.07 6.21
N LEU A 94 -13.13 17.78 6.47
CA LEU A 94 -14.16 16.75 6.63
C LEU A 94 -15.11 17.04 7.79
N VAL A 95 -14.57 17.43 8.96
CA VAL A 95 -15.39 17.74 10.13
C VAL A 95 -16.27 18.97 9.87
N ALA A 96 -15.72 20.01 9.23
CA ALA A 96 -16.47 21.20 8.88
C ALA A 96 -17.57 20.89 7.86
N SER A 97 -17.27 20.16 6.79
CA SER A 97 -18.27 19.75 5.78
C SER A 97 -19.36 18.87 6.38
N ALA A 98 -19.00 17.91 7.25
CA ALA A 98 -19.96 17.06 7.94
C ALA A 98 -20.89 17.84 8.89
N SER A 99 -20.39 18.90 9.52
CA SER A 99 -21.16 19.67 10.49
C SER A 99 -22.01 20.79 9.87
N LEU A 100 -21.57 21.34 8.73
CA LEU A 100 -22.12 22.59 8.18
C LEU A 100 -22.73 22.45 6.79
N VAL A 101 -22.37 21.40 6.04
CA VAL A 101 -22.66 21.32 4.59
C VAL A 101 -23.46 20.08 4.24
N TRP A 102 -23.03 18.91 4.69
CA TRP A 102 -23.69 17.66 4.37
C TRP A 102 -24.88 17.38 5.31
N ALA A 103 -25.92 16.73 4.79
CA ALA A 103 -27.14 16.45 5.52
C ALA A 103 -26.94 15.45 6.68
N GLY A 104 -25.84 14.69 6.67
CA GLY A 104 -25.55 13.63 7.62
C GLY A 104 -26.32 12.35 7.31
N GLY A 105 -26.23 11.39 8.22
CA GLY A 105 -26.93 10.11 8.17
C GLY A 105 -26.00 8.91 8.01
N PRO A 106 -26.52 7.68 8.17
CA PRO A 106 -25.68 6.48 8.33
C PRO A 106 -24.72 6.22 7.16
N VAL A 107 -25.16 6.47 5.92
CA VAL A 107 -24.33 6.30 4.72
C VAL A 107 -23.13 7.24 4.74
N GLN A 108 -23.36 8.52 5.06
CA GLN A 108 -22.32 9.55 5.14
C GLN A 108 -21.40 9.31 6.32
N ASP A 109 -21.93 8.90 7.47
CA ASP A 109 -21.13 8.55 8.65
C ASP A 109 -20.16 7.39 8.36
N ALA A 110 -20.63 6.39 7.62
CA ALA A 110 -19.79 5.27 7.18
C ALA A 110 -18.67 5.75 6.24
N GLY A 111 -19.00 6.64 5.29
CA GLY A 111 -18.04 7.28 4.40
C GLY A 111 -17.00 8.13 5.14
N LEU A 112 -17.43 8.90 6.13
CA LEU A 112 -16.56 9.70 6.99
C LEU A 112 -15.56 8.83 7.75
N ILE A 113 -16.03 7.76 8.42
CA ILE A 113 -15.18 6.82 9.14
C ILE A 113 -14.16 6.19 8.19
N GLN A 114 -14.60 5.78 7.00
CA GLN A 114 -13.73 5.22 5.97
C GLN A 114 -12.64 6.19 5.53
N LEU A 115 -12.96 7.47 5.29
CA LEU A 115 -11.97 8.48 4.90
C LEU A 115 -11.01 8.84 6.05
N LEU A 116 -11.48 8.83 7.30
CA LEU A 116 -10.64 9.06 8.48
C LEU A 116 -9.65 7.91 8.74
N LEU A 117 -9.85 6.73 8.16
CA LEU A 117 -8.85 5.67 8.20
C LEU A 117 -7.57 6.01 7.44
N ALA A 118 -7.63 6.86 6.42
CA ALA A 118 -6.45 7.27 5.65
C ALA A 118 -5.43 8.03 6.52
N PRO A 119 -5.76 9.16 7.19
CA PRO A 119 -4.82 9.84 8.06
C PRO A 119 -4.33 8.95 9.22
N ALA A 120 -5.22 8.14 9.82
CA ALA A 120 -4.86 7.19 10.87
C ALA A 120 -3.78 6.19 10.39
N ALA A 121 -4.03 5.51 9.27
CA ALA A 121 -3.12 4.52 8.71
C ALA A 121 -1.79 5.16 8.25
N TRP A 122 -1.83 6.39 7.72
CA TRP A 122 -0.61 7.12 7.35
C TRP A 122 0.26 7.45 8.56
N ILE A 123 -0.33 7.92 9.67
CA ILE A 123 0.38 8.19 10.93
C ILE A 123 1.03 6.91 11.45
N VAL A 124 0.28 5.81 11.45
CA VAL A 124 0.80 4.49 11.81
C VAL A 124 1.97 4.10 10.91
N GLY A 125 1.83 4.23 9.59
CA GLY A 125 2.89 3.91 8.63
C GLY A 125 4.18 4.70 8.89
N MET A 126 4.05 6.01 9.11
CA MET A 126 5.21 6.85 9.45
C MET A 126 5.86 6.44 10.77
N SER A 127 5.09 6.08 11.78
CA SER A 127 5.63 5.58 13.05
C SER A 127 6.34 4.24 12.87
N LEU A 128 5.70 3.28 12.20
CA LEU A 128 6.30 1.98 11.91
C LEU A 128 7.62 2.11 11.17
N SER A 129 7.74 3.08 10.26
CA SER A 129 8.98 3.32 9.51
C SER A 129 10.20 3.54 10.42
N THR A 130 10.02 4.20 11.57
CA THR A 130 11.12 4.55 12.48
C THR A 130 11.59 3.34 13.27
N HIS A 131 10.63 2.52 13.69
CA HIS A 131 10.90 1.30 14.44
C HIS A 131 11.45 0.20 13.52
N LEU A 132 11.14 0.25 12.22
CA LEU A 132 11.55 -0.76 11.26
C LEU A 132 12.86 -0.44 10.49
N ALA A 133 13.47 0.73 10.70
CA ALA A 133 14.61 1.20 9.89
C ALA A 133 15.94 0.41 10.09
N ALA A 134 16.26 -0.07 11.29
CA ALA A 134 17.54 -0.74 11.56
C ALA A 134 17.54 -2.24 11.22
N ASP A 135 16.59 -3.01 11.77
CA ASP A 135 16.45 -4.46 11.55
C ASP A 135 15.06 -4.86 11.02
N GLY A 136 14.11 -3.93 11.02
CA GLY A 136 12.73 -4.21 10.67
C GLY A 136 12.49 -4.43 9.17
N GLY A 137 13.44 -4.06 8.31
CA GLY A 137 13.35 -4.35 6.88
C GLY A 137 13.21 -5.85 6.59
N ARG A 138 14.00 -6.68 7.28
CA ARG A 138 13.92 -8.15 7.14
C ARG A 138 12.56 -8.68 7.61
N PHE A 139 12.07 -8.14 8.73
CA PHE A 139 10.79 -8.52 9.28
C PHE A 139 9.64 -8.15 8.32
N LEU A 140 9.65 -6.93 7.78
CA LEU A 140 8.64 -6.50 6.82
C LEU A 140 8.66 -7.35 5.55
N ILE A 141 9.82 -7.69 5.00
CA ILE A 141 9.92 -8.57 3.84
C ILE A 141 9.23 -9.90 4.10
N ARG A 142 9.51 -10.51 5.26
CA ARG A 142 8.90 -11.79 5.65
C ARG A 142 7.40 -11.67 5.88
N ALA A 143 6.95 -10.58 6.52
CA ALA A 143 5.54 -10.33 6.76
C ALA A 143 4.76 -10.12 5.45
N VAL A 144 5.29 -9.30 4.54
CA VAL A 144 4.66 -9.07 3.23
C VAL A 144 4.74 -10.32 2.35
N ALA A 145 5.88 -11.03 2.34
CA ALA A 145 6.02 -12.28 1.61
C ALA A 145 5.02 -13.34 2.10
N LEU A 146 4.82 -13.46 3.42
CA LEU A 146 3.79 -14.33 4.00
C LEU A 146 2.41 -14.01 3.41
N VAL A 147 2.00 -12.73 3.41
CA VAL A 147 0.71 -12.32 2.84
C VAL A 147 0.62 -12.65 1.36
N VAL A 148 1.65 -12.34 0.58
CA VAL A 148 1.68 -12.63 -0.87
C VAL A 148 1.61 -14.13 -1.14
N PHE A 149 2.32 -14.96 -0.38
CA PHE A 149 2.27 -16.41 -0.54
C PHE A 149 0.93 -17.00 -0.12
N LEU A 150 0.30 -16.47 0.94
CA LEU A 150 -1.06 -16.86 1.32
C LEU A 150 -2.06 -16.52 0.19
N GLN A 151 -1.96 -15.32 -0.40
CA GLN A 151 -2.81 -14.95 -1.53
C GLN A 151 -2.57 -15.86 -2.74
N LEU A 152 -1.31 -16.14 -3.07
CA LEU A 152 -0.99 -17.07 -4.16
C LEU A 152 -1.56 -18.46 -3.90
N ALA A 153 -1.40 -19.00 -2.70
CA ALA A 153 -1.94 -20.31 -2.35
C ALA A 153 -3.46 -20.35 -2.53
N VAL A 154 -4.17 -19.31 -2.07
CA VAL A 154 -5.63 -19.23 -2.21
C VAL A 154 -6.05 -19.08 -3.67
N CYS A 155 -5.37 -18.23 -4.45
CA CYS A 155 -5.64 -18.11 -5.88
C CYS A 155 -5.43 -19.45 -6.61
N LEU A 156 -4.37 -20.21 -6.26
CA LEU A 156 -4.12 -21.53 -6.86
C LEU A 156 -5.25 -22.52 -6.52
N LEU A 157 -5.68 -22.56 -5.26
CA LEU A 157 -6.83 -23.37 -4.83
C LEU A 157 -8.10 -23.00 -5.61
N GLN A 158 -8.38 -21.70 -5.78
CA GLN A 158 -9.52 -21.22 -6.56
C GLN A 158 -9.45 -21.67 -8.03
N THR A 159 -8.27 -21.59 -8.66
CA THR A 159 -8.10 -22.08 -10.04
C THR A 159 -8.23 -23.59 -10.18
N MET A 160 -8.04 -24.33 -9.09
CA MET A 160 -8.30 -25.78 -9.02
C MET A 160 -9.76 -26.11 -8.70
N GLY A 161 -10.65 -25.10 -8.66
CA GLY A 161 -12.08 -25.28 -8.38
C GLY A 161 -12.43 -25.34 -6.88
N ILE A 162 -11.47 -25.12 -5.99
CA ILE A 162 -11.72 -25.11 -4.54
C ILE A 162 -12.25 -23.73 -4.15
N GLN A 163 -13.51 -23.69 -3.70
CA GLN A 163 -14.23 -22.46 -3.34
C GLN A 163 -13.75 -21.89 -1.99
N VAL A 164 -12.58 -21.25 -1.99
CA VAL A 164 -12.14 -20.40 -0.87
C VAL A 164 -12.67 -19.00 -1.10
N ASN A 165 -13.47 -18.45 -0.17
CA ASN A 165 -14.08 -17.11 -0.31
C ASN A 165 -14.81 -16.91 -1.65
N PRO A 166 -15.85 -17.73 -1.93
CA PRO A 166 -16.55 -17.69 -3.22
C PRO A 166 -17.10 -16.29 -3.50
N MET A 167 -17.00 -15.86 -4.76
CA MET A 167 -17.66 -14.64 -5.22
C MET A 167 -19.18 -14.85 -5.22
N GLU A 168 -19.95 -13.77 -5.15
CA GLU A 168 -21.38 -13.85 -5.40
C GLU A 168 -21.64 -14.36 -6.82
N ALA A 169 -22.68 -15.18 -7.03
CA ALA A 169 -22.96 -15.80 -8.33
C ALA A 169 -23.10 -14.76 -9.47
N THR A 170 -23.65 -13.58 -9.16
CA THR A 170 -23.76 -12.45 -10.11
C THR A 170 -22.40 -11.88 -10.49
N GLN A 171 -21.47 -11.78 -9.55
CA GLN A 171 -20.11 -11.35 -9.81
C GLN A 171 -19.32 -12.41 -10.57
N GLU A 172 -19.47 -13.69 -10.21
CA GLU A 172 -18.83 -14.81 -10.90
C GLU A 172 -19.25 -14.88 -12.37
N ALA A 173 -20.54 -14.67 -12.67
CA ALA A 173 -21.04 -14.62 -14.04
C ALA A 173 -20.38 -13.52 -14.90
N ILE A 174 -20.05 -12.37 -14.30
CA ILE A 174 -19.43 -11.23 -14.99
C ILE A 174 -17.90 -11.38 -15.06
N LEU A 175 -17.29 -11.87 -13.99
CA LEU A 175 -15.83 -11.90 -13.81
C LEU A 175 -15.22 -13.20 -14.34
N GLY A 176 -15.99 -14.27 -14.50
CA GLY A 176 -15.53 -15.56 -14.97
C GLY A 176 -14.51 -16.20 -14.03
N SER A 177 -13.46 -16.81 -14.58
CA SER A 177 -12.44 -17.59 -13.86
C SER A 177 -11.40 -16.75 -13.08
N ARG A 178 -11.67 -15.47 -12.82
CA ARG A 178 -10.73 -14.57 -12.15
C ARG A 178 -10.62 -14.90 -10.67
N ALA A 179 -9.39 -14.96 -10.16
CA ALA A 179 -9.14 -15.20 -8.74
C ALA A 179 -9.30 -13.90 -7.92
N ASN A 180 -10.06 -13.97 -6.83
CA ASN A 180 -10.19 -12.89 -5.83
C ASN A 180 -9.34 -13.14 -4.57
N GLY A 181 -8.66 -14.30 -4.48
CA GLY A 181 -7.86 -14.67 -3.32
C GLY A 181 -8.72 -14.74 -2.07
N THR A 182 -8.23 -14.21 -0.95
CA THR A 182 -9.06 -14.10 0.26
C THR A 182 -9.89 -12.82 0.32
N LEU A 183 -9.92 -12.04 -0.76
CA LEU A 183 -10.58 -10.75 -0.82
C LEU A 183 -11.89 -10.85 -1.61
N GLY A 184 -12.81 -9.91 -1.40
CA GLY A 184 -14.14 -9.97 -2.03
C GLY A 184 -14.14 -9.82 -3.55
N HIS A 185 -13.09 -9.22 -4.15
CA HIS A 185 -13.09 -8.89 -5.57
C HIS A 185 -11.68 -8.98 -6.19
N PRO A 186 -11.52 -9.56 -7.40
CA PRO A 186 -10.21 -9.70 -8.07
C PRO A 186 -9.47 -8.38 -8.23
N ASN A 187 -10.22 -7.32 -8.54
CA ASN A 187 -9.63 -6.00 -8.76
C ASN A 187 -9.14 -5.36 -7.46
N ASP A 188 -9.65 -5.76 -6.29
CA ASP A 188 -9.15 -5.27 -5.01
C ASP A 188 -7.92 -6.03 -4.56
N LEU A 189 -7.90 -7.35 -4.80
CA LEU A 189 -6.68 -8.15 -4.65
C LEU A 189 -5.53 -7.57 -5.46
N GLY A 190 -5.76 -7.21 -6.72
CA GLY A 190 -4.75 -6.55 -7.54
C GLY A 190 -4.20 -5.29 -6.87
N LYS A 191 -5.08 -4.39 -6.40
CA LYS A 191 -4.66 -3.14 -5.73
C LYS A 191 -3.84 -3.41 -4.47
N VAL A 192 -4.27 -4.37 -3.66
CA VAL A 192 -3.54 -4.78 -2.45
C VAL A 192 -2.17 -5.32 -2.81
N ILE A 193 -2.05 -6.23 -3.79
CA ILE A 193 -0.77 -6.77 -4.24
C ILE A 193 0.16 -5.68 -4.78
N PHE A 194 -0.37 -4.70 -5.53
CA PHE A 194 0.39 -3.53 -5.97
C PHE A 194 0.97 -2.74 -4.79
N LEU A 195 0.18 -2.51 -3.74
CA LEU A 195 0.63 -1.79 -2.54
C LEU A 195 1.66 -2.60 -1.73
N LEU A 196 1.48 -3.93 -1.63
CA LEU A 196 2.45 -4.84 -1.01
C LEU A 196 3.78 -4.85 -1.77
N LEU A 197 3.74 -4.82 -3.11
CA LEU A 197 4.94 -4.65 -3.93
C LEU A 197 5.65 -3.33 -3.59
N ALA A 198 4.91 -2.21 -3.49
CA ALA A 198 5.49 -0.92 -3.08
C ALA A 198 6.13 -0.98 -1.68
N MET A 199 5.61 -1.78 -0.74
CA MET A 199 6.27 -2.00 0.56
C MET A 199 7.56 -2.85 0.45
N LEU A 200 7.64 -3.80 -0.49
CA LEU A 200 8.78 -4.70 -0.67
C LEU A 200 9.95 -4.05 -1.42
N LEU A 201 9.69 -3.24 -2.43
CA LEU A 201 10.71 -2.73 -3.35
C LEU A 201 11.88 -1.98 -2.69
N PRO A 202 11.71 -1.18 -1.61
CA PRO A 202 12.82 -0.47 -0.98
C PRO A 202 13.94 -1.39 -0.47
N PHE A 203 13.64 -2.67 -0.26
CA PHE A 203 14.56 -3.62 0.36
C PHE A 203 15.33 -4.51 -0.61
N GLY A 204 15.02 -4.51 -1.90
CA GLY A 204 15.58 -5.48 -2.86
C GLY A 204 17.12 -5.48 -3.01
N ARG A 205 17.84 -4.54 -2.38
CA ARG A 205 19.29 -4.33 -2.53
C ARG A 205 20.12 -4.54 -1.27
N SER A 206 19.53 -4.55 -0.08
CA SER A 206 20.27 -4.45 1.20
C SER A 206 20.18 -5.72 2.06
N LEU A 207 20.11 -6.89 1.42
CA LEU A 207 19.71 -8.13 2.10
C LEU A 207 20.82 -9.17 2.10
N ASN A 208 20.79 -10.01 3.14
CA ASN A 208 21.50 -11.29 3.10
C ASN A 208 20.89 -12.18 1.99
N ARG A 209 21.56 -13.30 1.69
CA ARG A 209 21.14 -14.21 0.62
C ARG A 209 19.72 -14.77 0.82
N LEU A 210 19.36 -15.10 2.07
CA LEU A 210 18.05 -15.67 2.39
C LEU A 210 16.93 -14.67 2.15
N ASP A 211 17.01 -13.48 2.77
CA ASP A 211 15.99 -12.44 2.64
C ASP A 211 15.92 -11.91 1.19
N SER A 212 17.04 -11.91 0.44
CA SER A 212 17.02 -11.62 -1.00
C SER A 212 16.24 -12.66 -1.80
N ASN A 213 16.37 -13.94 -1.47
CA ASN A 213 15.62 -15.00 -2.13
C ASN A 213 14.12 -14.92 -1.80
N ILE A 214 13.77 -14.68 -0.53
CA ILE A 214 12.39 -14.45 -0.11
C ILE A 214 11.80 -13.25 -0.84
N TRP A 215 12.54 -12.14 -0.94
CA TRP A 215 12.10 -10.95 -1.67
C TRP A 215 11.86 -11.25 -3.16
N LYS A 216 12.77 -11.95 -3.85
CA LYS A 216 12.60 -12.32 -5.26
C LYS A 216 11.38 -13.23 -5.46
N ALA A 217 11.23 -14.23 -4.59
CA ALA A 217 10.10 -15.15 -4.62
C ALA A 217 8.78 -14.39 -4.40
N ALA A 218 8.71 -13.50 -3.41
CA ALA A 218 7.52 -12.69 -3.14
C ALA A 218 7.18 -11.77 -4.32
N VAL A 219 8.16 -11.10 -4.93
CA VAL A 219 7.93 -10.28 -6.12
C VAL A 219 7.41 -11.14 -7.28
N GLY A 220 8.03 -12.30 -7.56
CA GLY A 220 7.55 -13.21 -8.60
C GLY A 220 6.13 -13.71 -8.34
N SER A 221 5.85 -14.18 -7.12
CA SER A 221 4.52 -14.62 -6.69
C SER A 221 3.46 -13.52 -6.80
N ALA A 222 3.79 -12.28 -6.45
CA ALA A 222 2.89 -11.14 -6.60
C ALA A 222 2.45 -10.95 -8.06
N PHE A 223 3.36 -11.12 -9.03
CA PHE A 223 3.01 -11.03 -10.45
C PHE A 223 2.16 -12.22 -10.94
N ILE A 224 2.38 -13.42 -10.39
CA ILE A 224 1.49 -14.57 -10.66
C ILE A 224 0.08 -14.26 -10.14
N VAL A 225 -0.04 -13.75 -8.91
CA VAL A 225 -1.34 -13.33 -8.35
C VAL A 225 -1.99 -12.26 -9.21
N LEU A 226 -1.25 -11.21 -9.60
CA LEU A 226 -1.76 -10.16 -10.49
C LEU A 226 -2.30 -10.71 -11.81
N ALA A 227 -1.58 -11.65 -12.43
CA ALA A 227 -2.04 -12.33 -13.64
C ALA A 227 -3.35 -13.09 -13.40
N MET A 228 -3.46 -13.85 -12.31
CA MET A 228 -4.68 -14.60 -11.94
C MET A 228 -5.87 -13.69 -11.61
N THR A 229 -5.64 -12.45 -11.15
CA THR A 229 -6.72 -11.49 -10.91
C THR A 229 -7.35 -10.96 -12.20
N GLY A 230 -6.69 -11.07 -13.36
CA GLY A 230 -7.12 -10.48 -14.63
C GLY A 230 -7.23 -8.94 -14.62
N GLY A 231 -6.68 -8.26 -13.61
CA GLY A 231 -6.79 -6.81 -13.43
C GLY A 231 -5.84 -6.02 -14.35
N ARG A 232 -6.32 -5.62 -15.54
CA ARG A 232 -5.53 -4.92 -16.57
C ARG A 232 -4.74 -3.71 -16.05
N ALA A 233 -5.45 -2.74 -15.47
CA ALA A 233 -4.87 -1.49 -15.00
C ALA A 233 -3.88 -1.70 -13.84
N VAL A 234 -4.20 -2.62 -12.92
CA VAL A 234 -3.34 -2.87 -11.76
C VAL A 234 -2.05 -3.59 -12.17
N SER A 235 -2.14 -4.56 -13.08
CA SER A 235 -0.96 -5.24 -13.60
C SER A 235 -0.05 -4.29 -14.39
N ALA A 236 -0.63 -3.45 -15.26
CA ALA A 236 0.12 -2.41 -15.96
C ALA A 236 0.77 -1.41 -14.99
N ALA A 237 0.05 -1.02 -13.94
CA ALA A 237 0.58 -0.17 -12.88
C ALA A 237 1.77 -0.82 -12.14
N ALA A 238 1.70 -2.11 -11.81
CA ALA A 238 2.77 -2.85 -11.15
C ALA A 238 4.03 -2.96 -12.04
N VAL A 239 3.85 -3.26 -13.33
CA VAL A 239 4.92 -3.28 -14.33
C VAL A 239 5.57 -1.90 -14.45
N CYS A 240 4.75 -0.84 -14.57
CA CYS A 240 5.21 0.55 -14.65
C CYS A 240 6.04 0.93 -13.41
N MET A 241 5.52 0.65 -12.22
CA MET A 241 6.21 0.91 -10.96
C MET A 241 7.55 0.18 -10.87
N LEU A 242 7.60 -1.11 -11.21
CA LEU A 242 8.83 -1.90 -11.16
C LEU A 242 9.87 -1.38 -12.17
N THR A 243 9.43 -1.03 -13.37
CA THR A 243 10.28 -0.50 -14.45
C THR A 243 10.87 0.86 -14.07
N LEU A 244 10.02 1.80 -13.64
CA LEU A 244 10.45 3.13 -13.21
C LEU A 244 11.38 3.03 -12.00
N TRP A 245 11.09 2.18 -11.02
CA TRP A 245 11.98 1.95 -9.88
C TRP A 245 13.38 1.45 -10.31
N ALA A 246 13.44 0.53 -11.28
CA ALA A 246 14.69 0.00 -11.80
C ALA A 246 15.49 1.06 -12.60
N VAL A 247 14.79 1.92 -13.35
CA VAL A 247 15.38 3.04 -14.11
C VAL A 247 15.94 4.10 -13.16
N LEU A 248 15.16 4.53 -12.16
CA LEU A 248 15.53 5.58 -11.20
C LEU A 248 16.68 5.16 -10.27
N ALA A 249 17.03 3.88 -10.23
CA ALA A 249 18.10 3.34 -9.40
C ALA A 249 19.50 3.89 -9.75
N PRO A 250 20.27 4.41 -8.79
CA PRO A 250 21.59 5.01 -9.04
C PRO A 250 22.62 4.01 -9.63
N GLY A 251 23.36 4.44 -10.66
CA GLY A 251 24.10 3.63 -11.63
C GLY A 251 25.46 3.04 -11.24
N ALA A 252 25.61 2.41 -10.06
CA ALA A 252 26.85 1.68 -9.75
C ALA A 252 26.90 0.31 -10.47
N LYS A 253 28.07 -0.08 -11.02
CA LYS A 253 28.28 -1.36 -11.75
C LYS A 253 27.85 -2.61 -10.97
N SER A 254 27.97 -2.61 -9.64
CA SER A 254 27.53 -3.69 -8.75
C SER A 254 26.00 -3.86 -8.65
N ARG A 255 25.22 -2.98 -9.30
CA ARG A 255 23.76 -2.90 -9.16
C ARG A 255 22.98 -3.34 -10.41
N ARG A 256 23.66 -3.92 -11.42
CA ARG A 256 23.04 -4.36 -12.68
C ARG A 256 22.10 -5.57 -12.52
N GLY A 257 22.45 -6.55 -11.68
CA GLY A 257 21.67 -7.80 -11.56
C GLY A 257 20.22 -7.60 -11.12
N GLY A 258 19.98 -6.78 -10.08
CA GLY A 258 18.62 -6.49 -9.62
C GLY A 258 17.77 -5.74 -10.64
N LYS A 259 18.38 -4.83 -11.42
CA LYS A 259 17.70 -4.12 -12.51
C LYS A 259 17.28 -5.06 -13.62
N LEU A 260 18.17 -5.96 -14.04
CA LEU A 260 17.89 -6.93 -15.10
C LEU A 260 16.79 -7.91 -14.69
N VAL A 261 16.78 -8.38 -13.44
CA VAL A 261 15.70 -9.23 -12.93
C VAL A 261 14.37 -8.47 -12.94
N ALA A 262 14.34 -7.23 -12.44
CA ALA A 262 13.14 -6.40 -12.42
C ALA A 262 12.59 -6.16 -13.84
N LEU A 263 13.46 -5.82 -14.79
CA LEU A 263 13.09 -5.62 -16.19
C LEU A 263 12.66 -6.93 -16.85
N GLY A 264 13.34 -8.04 -16.56
CA GLY A 264 12.97 -9.37 -17.05
C GLY A 264 11.58 -9.77 -16.58
N VAL A 265 11.29 -9.62 -15.29
CA VAL A 265 9.94 -9.87 -14.74
C VAL A 265 8.91 -8.96 -15.38
N ALA A 266 9.19 -7.65 -15.48
CA ALA A 266 8.30 -6.69 -16.13
C ALA A 266 7.99 -7.08 -17.58
N LEU A 267 9.00 -7.47 -18.36
CA LEU A 267 8.86 -7.91 -19.76
C LEU A 267 8.09 -9.22 -19.87
N SER A 268 8.43 -10.24 -19.09
CA SER A 268 7.75 -11.53 -19.10
C SER A 268 6.27 -11.39 -18.73
N VAL A 269 5.97 -10.59 -17.71
CA VAL A 269 4.59 -10.29 -17.31
C VAL A 269 3.87 -9.51 -18.39
N SER A 270 4.50 -8.49 -18.97
CA SER A 270 3.88 -7.70 -20.05
C SER A 270 3.55 -8.57 -21.25
N ALA A 271 4.46 -9.47 -21.63
CA ALA A 271 4.26 -10.41 -22.73
C ALA A 271 3.11 -11.39 -22.43
N PHE A 272 3.05 -11.95 -21.22
CA PHE A 272 1.96 -12.83 -20.80
C PHE A 272 0.61 -12.11 -20.79
N LEU A 273 0.59 -10.88 -20.25
CA LEU A 273 -0.64 -10.09 -20.16
C LEU A 273 -1.11 -9.58 -21.52
N ALA A 274 -0.22 -9.33 -22.48
CA ALA A 274 -0.58 -8.78 -23.79
C ALA A 274 -1.71 -9.56 -24.46
N GLY A 275 -1.65 -10.91 -24.45
CA GLY A 275 -2.72 -11.74 -25.01
C GLY A 275 -4.07 -11.53 -24.30
N THR A 276 -4.07 -11.55 -22.96
CA THR A 276 -5.30 -11.31 -22.17
C THR A 276 -5.85 -9.89 -22.31
N LEU A 277 -4.96 -8.91 -22.50
CA LEU A 277 -5.32 -7.51 -22.67
C LEU A 277 -5.98 -7.27 -24.02
N LEU A 278 -5.39 -7.82 -25.09
CA LEU A 278 -5.91 -7.72 -26.45
C LEU A 278 -7.30 -8.33 -26.56
N ALA A 279 -7.48 -9.57 -26.09
CA ALA A 279 -8.80 -10.22 -26.08
C ALA A 279 -9.86 -9.36 -25.35
N ARG A 280 -9.49 -8.73 -24.23
CA ARG A 280 -10.39 -7.83 -23.48
C ARG A 280 -10.62 -6.47 -24.13
N PHE A 281 -9.73 -6.01 -25.01
CA PHE A 281 -9.99 -4.81 -25.83
C PHE A 281 -10.88 -5.15 -27.01
N ASP A 282 -10.78 -6.36 -27.54
CA ASP A 282 -11.65 -6.84 -28.61
C ASP A 282 -13.08 -7.11 -28.11
N GLU A 283 -13.23 -7.66 -26.90
CA GLU A 283 -14.53 -7.88 -26.24
C GLU A 283 -15.26 -6.57 -25.89
N ASP A 284 -14.53 -5.55 -25.45
CA ASP A 284 -15.10 -4.29 -24.98
C ASP A 284 -14.21 -3.09 -25.38
N PRO A 285 -14.25 -2.69 -26.67
CA PRO A 285 -13.38 -1.66 -27.21
C PRO A 285 -13.73 -0.26 -26.69
N GLN A 286 -14.99 -0.03 -26.31
CA GLN A 286 -15.45 1.25 -25.76
C GLN A 286 -15.37 1.32 -24.23
N GLY A 287 -15.13 0.19 -23.55
CA GLY A 287 -15.09 0.11 -22.09
C GLY A 287 -16.48 0.14 -21.44
N GLY A 288 -17.52 -0.25 -22.16
CA GLY A 288 -18.92 -0.19 -21.74
C GLY A 288 -19.40 1.24 -21.49
N ASP A 289 -20.25 1.42 -20.48
CA ASP A 289 -20.87 2.72 -20.16
C ASP A 289 -19.94 3.73 -19.45
N ARG A 290 -18.62 3.56 -19.56
CA ARG A 290 -17.65 4.40 -18.83
C ARG A 290 -17.71 5.87 -19.24
N SER A 291 -17.90 6.16 -20.52
CA SER A 291 -18.06 7.53 -21.03
C SER A 291 -19.32 8.16 -20.42
N THR A 292 -20.46 7.48 -20.52
CA THR A 292 -21.73 7.90 -19.92
C THR A 292 -21.62 8.16 -18.43
N LEU A 293 -21.01 7.25 -17.66
CA LEU A 293 -20.77 7.43 -16.22
C LEU A 293 -19.84 8.61 -15.91
N THR A 294 -18.87 8.88 -16.78
CA THR A 294 -17.96 10.02 -16.65
C THR A 294 -18.72 11.33 -16.88
N ASP A 295 -19.58 11.39 -17.88
CA ASP A 295 -20.40 12.57 -18.18
C ASP A 295 -21.41 12.85 -17.06
N ILE A 296 -22.05 11.80 -16.52
CA ILE A 296 -22.94 11.90 -15.35
C ILE A 296 -22.16 12.44 -14.13
N ALA A 297 -20.95 11.94 -13.88
CA ALA A 297 -20.13 12.42 -12.78
C ALA A 297 -19.77 13.91 -12.95
N TRP A 298 -19.42 14.34 -14.17
CA TRP A 298 -19.15 15.74 -14.45
C TRP A 298 -20.38 16.63 -14.26
N ALA A 299 -21.56 16.17 -14.65
CA ALA A 299 -22.80 16.89 -14.38
C ALA A 299 -23.05 17.05 -12.87
N GLN A 300 -22.82 15.99 -12.08
CA GLN A 300 -22.92 16.04 -10.61
C GLN A 300 -21.85 16.94 -9.98
N ILE A 301 -20.62 16.91 -10.48
CA ILE A 301 -19.56 17.83 -10.04
C ILE A 301 -19.95 19.27 -10.37
N GLY A 302 -20.54 19.53 -11.54
CA GLY A 302 -21.01 20.86 -11.93
C GLY A 302 -22.08 21.41 -10.99
N SER A 303 -22.98 20.56 -10.48
CA SER A 303 -24.05 20.99 -9.58
C SER A 303 -23.58 21.23 -8.14
N ASN A 304 -22.53 20.55 -7.69
CA ASN A 304 -22.04 20.60 -6.29
C ASN A 304 -20.50 20.72 -6.20
N LEU A 305 -19.89 21.57 -7.03
CA LEU A 305 -18.42 21.61 -7.22
C LEU A 305 -17.62 21.75 -5.92
N TRP A 306 -18.06 22.61 -5.01
CA TRP A 306 -17.27 22.98 -3.83
C TRP A 306 -17.39 21.98 -2.68
N ALA A 307 -18.56 21.37 -2.52
CA ALA A 307 -18.91 20.57 -1.36
C ALA A 307 -19.13 19.08 -1.65
N GLY A 308 -19.42 18.73 -2.90
CA GLY A 308 -19.89 17.40 -3.26
C GLY A 308 -21.23 17.05 -2.60
N VAL A 309 -21.64 15.78 -2.74
CA VAL A 309 -22.91 15.26 -2.18
C VAL A 309 -22.77 14.64 -0.79
N GLY A 310 -21.55 14.58 -0.26
CA GLY A 310 -21.22 13.84 0.95
C GLY A 310 -20.51 12.51 0.64
N PRO A 311 -19.63 12.07 1.55
CA PRO A 311 -18.85 10.86 1.37
C PRO A 311 -19.78 9.64 1.30
N ASN A 312 -19.49 8.70 0.42
CA ASN A 312 -20.24 7.45 0.25
C ASN A 312 -21.69 7.62 -0.25
N SER A 313 -22.09 8.83 -0.70
CA SER A 313 -23.45 9.15 -1.14
C SER A 313 -23.60 9.32 -2.65
N TYR A 314 -22.56 9.10 -3.46
CA TYR A 314 -22.64 9.34 -4.91
C TYR A 314 -23.78 8.55 -5.58
N VAL A 315 -23.86 7.24 -5.30
CA VAL A 315 -24.85 6.36 -5.94
C VAL A 315 -26.27 6.74 -5.53
N ASP A 316 -26.50 7.09 -4.28
CA ASP A 316 -27.83 7.49 -3.78
C ASP A 316 -28.26 8.84 -4.39
N ALA A 317 -27.35 9.81 -4.41
CA ALA A 317 -27.63 11.14 -4.94
C ALA A 317 -27.89 11.11 -6.44
N VAL A 318 -26.98 10.49 -7.20
CA VAL A 318 -27.06 10.45 -8.67
C VAL A 318 -28.09 9.43 -9.16
N GLY A 319 -28.27 8.33 -8.45
CA GLY A 319 -29.26 7.30 -8.76
C GLY A 319 -30.70 7.81 -8.71
N SER A 320 -30.97 8.91 -7.99
CA SER A 320 -32.30 9.54 -7.96
C SER A 320 -32.76 10.07 -9.33
N TYR A 321 -31.83 10.39 -10.24
CA TYR A 321 -32.15 10.94 -11.55
C TYR A 321 -31.45 10.23 -12.73
N ASN A 322 -30.64 9.19 -12.47
CA ASN A 322 -29.98 8.41 -13.51
C ASN A 322 -30.12 6.90 -13.26
N ALA A 323 -30.79 6.19 -14.18
CA ALA A 323 -31.07 4.76 -14.06
C ALA A 323 -29.81 3.87 -14.04
N LEU A 324 -28.75 4.25 -14.77
CA LEU A 324 -27.51 3.48 -14.78
C LEU A 324 -26.82 3.54 -13.42
N THR A 325 -26.69 4.72 -12.81
CA THR A 325 -26.16 4.83 -11.45
C THR A 325 -27.10 4.23 -10.41
N ALA A 326 -28.42 4.32 -10.59
CA ALA A 326 -29.42 3.67 -9.71
C ALA A 326 -29.28 2.14 -9.65
N SER A 327 -28.74 1.50 -10.70
CA SER A 327 -28.40 0.07 -10.70
C SER A 327 -27.21 -0.28 -9.78
N GLY A 328 -26.61 0.73 -9.14
CA GLY A 328 -25.51 0.61 -8.21
C GLY A 328 -24.12 0.76 -8.86
N VAL A 329 -24.04 1.39 -10.03
CA VAL A 329 -22.78 1.54 -10.77
C VAL A 329 -22.24 2.96 -10.60
N PRO A 330 -21.22 3.19 -9.74
CA PRO A 330 -20.60 4.51 -9.61
C PRO A 330 -19.68 4.81 -10.79
N VAL A 331 -19.21 6.06 -10.87
CA VAL A 331 -18.16 6.43 -11.83
C VAL A 331 -16.91 5.60 -11.62
N HIS A 332 -16.38 5.01 -12.70
CA HIS A 332 -15.19 4.15 -12.66
C HIS A 332 -13.88 4.96 -12.64
N ASN A 333 -13.85 6.01 -11.83
CA ASN A 333 -12.69 6.88 -11.65
C ASN A 333 -12.71 7.42 -10.22
N ALA A 334 -11.77 6.97 -9.39
CA ALA A 334 -11.67 7.37 -7.99
C ALA A 334 -11.48 8.87 -7.80
N PHE A 335 -10.82 9.56 -8.73
CA PHE A 335 -10.61 11.01 -8.62
C PHE A 335 -11.92 11.78 -8.87
N LEU A 336 -12.67 11.36 -9.90
CA LEU A 336 -14.00 11.93 -10.16
C LEU A 336 -14.99 11.57 -9.05
N LEU A 337 -14.94 10.35 -8.52
CA LEU A 337 -15.78 9.94 -7.40
C LEU A 337 -15.47 10.78 -6.15
N ALA A 338 -14.18 10.94 -5.80
CA ALA A 338 -13.79 11.79 -4.67
C ALA A 338 -14.25 13.24 -4.88
N LEU A 339 -14.14 13.77 -6.10
CA LEU A 339 -14.56 15.13 -6.42
C LEU A 339 -16.09 15.29 -6.34
N ALA A 340 -16.86 14.33 -6.83
CA ALA A 340 -18.31 14.34 -6.78
C ALA A 340 -18.84 14.17 -5.34
N GLU A 341 -18.19 13.36 -4.51
CA GLU A 341 -18.61 13.13 -3.12
C GLU A 341 -18.12 14.22 -2.16
N LEU A 342 -16.87 14.68 -2.29
CA LEU A 342 -16.25 15.56 -1.29
C LEU A 342 -16.17 17.03 -1.73
N GLY A 343 -16.32 17.30 -3.01
CA GLY A 343 -16.08 18.62 -3.60
C GLY A 343 -14.60 18.97 -3.72
N LEU A 344 -14.32 20.02 -4.49
CA LEU A 344 -12.97 20.42 -4.90
C LEU A 344 -12.01 20.62 -3.73
N VAL A 345 -12.48 21.26 -2.65
CA VAL A 345 -11.65 21.61 -1.49
C VAL A 345 -11.20 20.34 -0.76
N SER A 346 -12.14 19.52 -0.32
CA SER A 346 -11.83 18.30 0.44
C SER A 346 -11.06 17.29 -0.41
N THR A 347 -11.34 17.16 -1.72
CA THR A 347 -10.56 16.29 -2.62
C THR A 347 -9.12 16.78 -2.77
N ALA A 348 -8.89 18.09 -2.96
CA ALA A 348 -7.54 18.64 -3.03
C ALA A 348 -6.76 18.39 -1.73
N LEU A 349 -7.41 18.56 -0.58
CA LEU A 349 -6.82 18.30 0.73
C LEU A 349 -6.56 16.81 1.01
N LEU A 350 -7.40 15.90 0.50
CA LEU A 350 -7.16 14.45 0.53
C LEU A 350 -5.88 14.07 -0.24
N LEU A 351 -5.62 14.70 -1.38
CA LEU A 351 -4.47 14.43 -2.24
C LEU A 351 -3.18 15.11 -1.75
N LEU A 352 -3.30 16.19 -0.97
CA LEU A 352 -2.18 16.98 -0.43
C LEU A 352 -1.05 16.15 0.22
N PRO A 353 -1.30 15.19 1.15
CA PRO A 353 -0.23 14.39 1.77
C PRO A 353 0.57 13.57 0.74
N PHE A 354 -0.08 13.07 -0.31
CA PHE A 354 0.58 12.33 -1.39
C PHE A 354 1.39 13.27 -2.29
N ALA A 355 0.84 14.43 -2.66
CA ALA A 355 1.53 15.44 -3.45
C ALA A 355 2.76 16.00 -2.71
N ALA A 356 2.61 16.34 -1.42
CA ALA A 356 3.72 16.79 -0.58
C ALA A 356 4.80 15.70 -0.46
N GLY A 357 4.41 14.45 -0.18
CA GLY A 357 5.32 13.32 -0.14
C GLY A 357 6.07 13.11 -1.46
N LEU A 358 5.37 13.21 -2.60
CA LEU A 358 5.97 13.13 -3.93
C LEU A 358 7.03 14.20 -4.14
N LEU A 359 6.69 15.48 -3.93
CA LEU A 359 7.61 16.61 -4.08
C LEU A 359 8.86 16.46 -3.21
N MET A 360 8.68 16.00 -1.97
CA MET A 360 9.80 15.79 -1.06
C MET A 360 10.66 14.58 -1.48
N CYS A 361 10.06 13.49 -1.97
CA CYS A 361 10.76 12.30 -2.45
C CYS A 361 11.55 12.55 -3.74
N LEU A 362 11.06 13.40 -4.64
CA LEU A 362 11.78 13.83 -5.85
C LEU A 362 13.16 14.40 -5.52
N ARG A 363 13.27 15.17 -4.42
CA ARG A 363 14.53 15.77 -3.95
C ARG A 363 15.53 14.73 -3.42
N ARG A 364 15.09 13.51 -3.11
CA ARG A 364 15.90 12.44 -2.49
C ARG A 364 16.19 11.26 -3.43
N LEU A 365 15.73 11.32 -4.67
CA LEU A 365 15.93 10.25 -5.68
C LEU A 365 17.40 9.86 -5.90
N ARG A 366 18.33 10.81 -5.71
CA ARG A 366 19.77 10.58 -5.93
C ARG A 366 20.49 9.92 -4.76
N LEU A 367 19.84 9.80 -3.59
CA LEU A 367 20.46 9.19 -2.42
C LEU A 367 20.69 7.68 -2.63
N ALA A 368 21.88 7.19 -2.27
CA ALA A 368 22.26 5.79 -2.43
C ALA A 368 21.91 4.91 -1.21
N ASN A 369 21.19 5.46 -0.23
CA ASN A 369 20.79 4.80 1.01
C ASN A 369 19.30 4.39 0.98
N GLN A 370 18.79 3.84 2.09
CA GLN A 370 17.40 3.39 2.21
C GLN A 370 16.37 4.51 2.01
N SER A 371 16.65 5.74 2.45
CA SER A 371 15.78 6.88 2.19
C SER A 371 15.63 7.15 0.70
N GLY A 372 16.73 7.06 -0.06
CA GLY A 372 16.68 7.16 -1.52
C GLY A 372 15.90 6.02 -2.18
N GLU A 373 16.01 4.79 -1.67
CA GLU A 373 15.23 3.66 -2.19
C GLU A 373 13.73 3.85 -1.94
N ALA A 374 13.34 4.24 -0.73
CA ALA A 374 11.94 4.54 -0.40
C ALA A 374 11.39 5.68 -1.27
N SER A 375 12.17 6.73 -1.49
CA SER A 375 11.79 7.84 -2.37
C SER A 375 11.63 7.42 -3.82
N ARG A 376 12.50 6.55 -4.35
CA ARG A 376 12.36 5.99 -5.71
C ARG A 376 11.09 5.19 -5.86
N VAL A 377 10.75 4.36 -4.87
CA VAL A 377 9.52 3.56 -4.89
C VAL A 377 8.27 4.44 -4.79
N PHE A 378 8.28 5.44 -3.90
CA PHE A 378 7.19 6.40 -3.79
C PHE A 378 6.91 7.06 -5.15
N VAL A 379 7.96 7.58 -5.80
CA VAL A 379 7.85 8.26 -7.11
C VAL A 379 7.41 7.29 -8.20
N SER A 380 8.00 6.08 -8.25
CA SER A 380 7.66 5.09 -9.28
C SER A 380 6.24 4.54 -9.15
N ALA A 381 5.66 4.55 -7.95
CA ALA A 381 4.29 4.09 -7.72
C ALA A 381 3.23 5.10 -8.20
N MET A 382 3.55 6.41 -8.28
CA MET A 382 2.57 7.45 -8.61
C MET A 382 1.87 7.27 -9.97
N PRO A 383 2.58 7.00 -11.09
CA PRO A 383 1.91 6.78 -12.38
C PRO A 383 1.00 5.56 -12.35
N GLY A 384 1.43 4.49 -11.66
CA GLY A 384 0.62 3.30 -11.45
C GLY A 384 -0.65 3.58 -10.64
N LEU A 385 -0.55 4.36 -9.56
CA LEU A 385 -1.71 4.79 -8.78
C LEU A 385 -2.67 5.66 -9.59
N TYR A 386 -2.14 6.58 -10.39
CA TYR A 386 -2.97 7.38 -11.29
C TYR A 386 -3.75 6.48 -12.26
N LEU A 387 -3.08 5.50 -12.88
CA LEU A 387 -3.72 4.53 -13.77
C LEU A 387 -4.80 3.68 -13.06
N ILE A 388 -4.51 3.20 -11.85
CA ILE A 388 -5.48 2.44 -11.04
C ILE A 388 -6.69 3.32 -10.67
N GLY A 389 -6.44 4.55 -10.23
CA GLY A 389 -7.48 5.49 -9.81
C GLY A 389 -8.30 6.05 -10.97
N SER A 390 -7.73 6.20 -12.17
CA SER A 390 -8.47 6.70 -13.34
C SER A 390 -9.35 5.64 -14.01
N THR A 391 -9.09 4.35 -13.73
CA THR A 391 -9.81 3.22 -14.34
C THR A 391 -10.72 2.46 -13.36
N GLY A 392 -10.76 2.88 -12.10
CA GLY A 392 -11.65 2.31 -11.11
C GLY A 392 -11.77 3.18 -9.86
N TRP A 393 -12.79 2.93 -9.06
CA TRP A 393 -13.10 3.72 -7.86
C TRP A 393 -12.65 3.07 -6.55
N GLY A 394 -12.41 1.76 -6.55
CA GLY A 394 -12.15 0.97 -5.34
C GLY A 394 -10.85 1.30 -4.57
N ILE A 395 -10.07 2.31 -4.98
CA ILE A 395 -8.92 2.77 -4.19
C ILE A 395 -9.32 3.56 -2.94
N LEU A 396 -10.50 4.19 -2.97
CA LEU A 396 -11.09 4.88 -1.81
C LEU A 396 -11.86 3.90 -0.90
N GLY A 397 -12.19 2.73 -1.44
CA GLY A 397 -13.08 1.77 -0.81
C GLY A 397 -12.40 0.85 0.22
N GLY A 398 -13.14 0.53 1.28
CA GLY A 398 -12.84 -0.53 2.24
C GLY A 398 -11.39 -0.60 2.72
N TYR A 399 -10.77 -1.78 2.63
CA TYR A 399 -9.40 -2.01 3.11
C TYR A 399 -8.31 -1.45 2.19
N VAL A 400 -8.62 -1.03 0.97
CA VAL A 400 -7.60 -0.55 0.01
C VAL A 400 -7.06 0.82 0.43
N LEU A 401 -7.94 1.74 0.81
CA LEU A 401 -7.56 3.09 1.26
C LEU A 401 -6.61 3.09 2.47
N PRO A 402 -6.90 2.38 3.59
CA PRO A 402 -5.97 2.33 4.72
C PRO A 402 -4.64 1.65 4.35
N ILE A 403 -4.62 0.59 3.52
CA ILE A 403 -3.35 0.00 3.05
C ILE A 403 -2.57 1.00 2.20
N LEU A 404 -3.24 1.75 1.32
CA LEU A 404 -2.61 2.81 0.52
C LEU A 404 -1.95 3.82 1.44
N ALA A 405 -2.72 4.40 2.37
CA ALA A 405 -2.22 5.41 3.27
C ALA A 405 -1.10 4.89 4.20
N LEU A 406 -1.21 3.66 4.70
CA LEU A 406 -0.15 2.97 5.45
C LEU A 406 1.13 2.84 4.62
N THR A 407 1.02 2.37 3.37
CA THR A 407 2.16 2.17 2.46
C THR A 407 2.90 3.47 2.23
N PHE A 408 2.19 4.53 1.87
CA PHE A 408 2.81 5.82 1.59
C PHE A 408 3.28 6.55 2.84
N GLY A 409 2.60 6.38 3.98
CA GLY A 409 3.10 6.81 5.28
C GLY A 409 4.42 6.14 5.65
N LEU A 410 4.55 4.83 5.42
CA LEU A 410 5.77 4.06 5.65
C LEU A 410 6.92 4.54 4.74
N LEU A 411 6.67 4.67 3.43
CA LEU A 411 7.66 5.15 2.46
C LEU A 411 8.10 6.59 2.73
N ASN A 412 7.17 7.46 3.11
CA ASN A 412 7.45 8.84 3.51
C ASN A 412 8.31 8.85 4.79
N GLY A 413 7.92 8.07 5.80
CA GLY A 413 8.65 7.95 7.06
C GLY A 413 10.11 7.49 6.91
N TRP A 414 10.41 6.54 6.01
CA TRP A 414 11.80 6.16 5.68
C TRP A 414 12.52 7.20 4.82
N SER A 415 11.79 7.85 3.92
CA SER A 415 12.35 8.90 3.06
C SER A 415 12.86 10.08 3.88
N PHE A 416 12.22 10.43 5.01
CA PHE A 416 12.58 11.59 5.86
C PHE A 416 13.00 11.26 7.29
N GLY A 417 13.15 9.98 7.64
CA GLY A 417 13.74 9.60 8.91
C GLY A 417 15.13 10.23 9.06
N GLU A 418 15.42 10.82 10.23
CA GLU A 418 16.76 11.29 10.53
C GLU A 418 17.73 10.11 10.34
N PRO A 419 18.83 10.30 9.59
CA PRO A 419 19.88 9.30 9.56
C PRO A 419 20.36 9.13 11.00
N ARG A 420 20.02 7.99 11.63
CA ARG A 420 20.59 7.65 12.94
C ARG A 420 22.10 7.80 12.82
N LYS A 421 22.69 8.65 13.66
CA LYS A 421 24.13 8.92 13.66
C LYS A 421 24.84 7.57 13.59
N SER A 422 25.63 7.38 12.54
CA SER A 422 26.29 6.11 12.19
C SER A 422 27.31 5.62 13.23
N GLY A 423 27.42 6.28 14.39
CA GLY A 423 28.26 5.87 15.51
C GLY A 423 27.77 4.61 16.23
N ASP A 424 26.47 4.31 16.20
CA ASP A 424 25.90 3.15 16.92
C ASP A 424 25.80 1.88 16.08
N LEU A 425 26.01 1.98 14.77
CA LEU A 425 26.07 0.82 13.88
C LEU A 425 27.49 0.71 13.37
N LYS A 426 28.35 0.04 14.15
CA LYS A 426 29.51 -0.67 13.60
C LYS A 426 28.95 -1.62 12.55
N TRP A 427 28.83 -1.14 11.31
CA TRP A 427 28.76 -1.96 10.12
C TRP A 427 30.07 -2.72 10.09
N SER A 428 30.09 -3.82 10.82
CA SER A 428 31.12 -4.83 10.74
C SER A 428 31.29 -5.13 9.27
N ARG A 429 32.47 -4.82 8.75
CA ARG A 429 32.97 -5.27 7.45
C ARG A 429 33.03 -6.80 7.49
N ILE A 430 31.88 -7.46 7.50
CA ILE A 430 31.74 -8.89 7.32
C ILE A 430 31.68 -9.06 5.81
N GLY A 431 32.82 -9.42 5.22
CA GLY A 431 32.83 -10.00 3.87
C GLY A 431 33.87 -9.50 2.89
N SER A 432 34.82 -8.63 3.26
CA SER A 432 36.10 -8.66 2.53
C SER A 432 36.94 -9.76 3.16
N SER A 433 36.80 -10.96 2.61
CA SER A 433 37.73 -12.08 2.78
C SER A 433 39.15 -11.57 3.01
N GLY A 434 39.71 -11.93 4.17
CA GLY A 434 41.02 -11.51 4.61
C GLY A 434 42.08 -11.80 3.55
N VAL A 435 42.57 -10.74 2.92
CA VAL A 435 44.01 -10.62 2.79
C VAL A 435 44.44 -10.02 4.13
N PRO A 436 45.11 -10.77 5.01
CA PRO A 436 45.76 -10.16 6.16
C PRO A 436 46.72 -9.12 5.60
N ILE A 437 46.46 -7.83 5.86
CA ILE A 437 47.50 -6.82 5.72
C ILE A 437 48.53 -7.21 6.76
N ARG A 438 49.53 -7.97 6.29
CA ARG A 438 50.72 -8.33 7.03
C ARG A 438 51.35 -7.00 7.39
N ASN A 439 51.19 -6.58 8.65
CA ASN A 439 51.95 -5.48 9.21
C ASN A 439 53.42 -5.87 9.11
N GLY A 440 54.07 -5.46 8.02
CA GLY A 440 55.51 -5.46 7.91
C GLY A 440 56.03 -4.54 9.00
N ALA A 441 56.61 -5.14 10.03
CA ALA A 441 57.44 -4.43 11.00
C ALA A 441 58.53 -3.67 10.22
N PRO A 442 58.78 -2.39 10.51
CA PRO A 442 60.00 -1.76 10.05
C PRO A 442 61.16 -2.38 10.83
N THR A 443 61.91 -3.25 10.17
CA THR A 443 63.25 -3.66 10.58
C THR A 443 64.16 -2.42 10.46
N VAL A 444 64.26 -1.62 11.52
CA VAL A 444 65.32 -0.61 11.62
C VAL A 444 66.45 -1.21 12.42
N ALA A 445 67.51 -1.53 11.69
CA ALA A 445 68.76 -2.06 12.20
C ALA A 445 69.45 -1.04 13.11
N SER A 446 69.90 -1.53 14.27
CA SER A 446 70.94 -0.92 15.09
C SER A 446 72.29 -0.97 14.37
N SER A 447 73.00 0.15 14.19
CA SER A 447 74.47 0.16 14.20
C SER A 447 75.09 1.55 14.30
N SER A 448 76.16 1.61 15.10
CA SER A 448 77.22 2.63 15.22
C SER A 448 76.84 3.98 15.84
N GLN A 449 77.19 4.23 17.11
CA GLN A 449 78.51 4.69 17.57
C GLN A 449 79.07 5.88 16.76
N ARG A 450 79.02 7.07 17.37
CA ARG A 450 80.10 8.06 17.29
C ARG A 450 80.28 8.77 18.62
N LYS A 451 81.39 8.43 19.29
CA LYS A 451 82.13 9.26 20.24
C LYS A 451 83.05 10.20 19.44
N SER A 452 83.07 11.48 19.77
CA SER A 452 84.24 12.40 19.74
C SER A 452 83.78 13.75 20.30
N ILE A 453 84.17 14.12 21.52
CA ILE A 453 85.32 15.02 21.82
C ILE A 453 85.19 16.40 21.16
N SER A 454 84.79 17.39 21.97
CA SER A 454 85.57 18.60 22.29
C SER A 454 84.88 19.32 23.45
#